data_AF-A0A7Y5N9Y6-F1
#
_entry.id   AF-A0A7Y5N9Y6-F1
#
_cell.length_a   1.000
_cell.length_b   1.000
_cell.length_c   1.000
_cell.angle_alpha   90.00
_cell.angle_beta   90.00
_cell.angle_gamma   90.00
#
_symmetry.space_group_name_H-M   'P 1'
#
loop_
_entity.id
_entity.type
_entity.pdbx_description
1 polymer ?
#
loop_
_entity_poly.entity_id
_entity_poly.type
_entity_poly.pdbx_seq_one_letter_code
_entity_poly.pdbx_strand_id
1 'polypeptide(L)' 'LNDIATIPANLAGVPGMSIPSGLADEDGLPAGIQILAPATKDERLYSVGAALEAALVDRWGGPILDRAPVLGAAAAAKGA' A
#
# COMPACT_ATOMS: atom_id res chain seq x y z
N LEU A 1 -17.96 2.40 3.52
CA LEU A 1 -18.24 0.95 3.57
C LEU A 1 -18.19 0.37 2.15
N ASN A 2 -17.03 0.41 1.50
CA ASN A 2 -16.83 -0.18 0.17
C ASN A 2 -15.36 -0.58 0.02
N ASP A 3 -14.99 -1.65 0.71
CA ASP A 3 -13.66 -2.25 0.56
C ASP A 3 -13.67 -3.15 -0.69
N ILE A 4 -13.55 -2.49 -1.82
CA ILE A 4 -13.53 -3.10 -3.15
C ILE A 4 -12.21 -3.84 -3.40
N ALA A 5 -11.14 -3.39 -2.76
CA ALA A 5 -9.78 -3.85 -3.04
C ALA A 5 -9.38 -5.11 -2.27
N THR A 6 -9.94 -5.36 -1.07
CA THR A 6 -9.44 -6.46 -0.21
C THR A 6 -10.49 -7.47 0.24
N ILE A 7 -11.78 -7.11 0.32
CA ILE A 7 -12.86 -8.08 0.64
C ILE A 7 -12.91 -9.25 -0.37
N PRO A 8 -12.86 -9.02 -1.70
CA PRO A 8 -12.93 -10.13 -2.66
C PRO A 8 -11.78 -11.13 -2.50
N ALA A 9 -10.59 -10.66 -2.08
CA ALA A 9 -9.44 -11.53 -1.87
C ALA A 9 -9.64 -12.46 -0.67
N ASN A 10 -10.13 -11.92 0.45
CA ASN A 10 -10.46 -12.68 1.65
C ASN A 10 -11.53 -13.74 1.36
N LEU A 11 -12.57 -13.39 0.59
CA LEU A 11 -13.65 -14.31 0.25
C LEU A 11 -13.21 -15.39 -0.76
N ALA A 12 -12.32 -15.05 -1.68
CA ALA A 12 -11.77 -15.98 -2.66
C ALA A 12 -10.63 -16.85 -2.10
N GLY A 13 -10.16 -16.58 -0.88
CA GLY A 13 -9.04 -17.31 -0.26
C GLY A 13 -7.72 -17.12 -1.00
N VAL A 14 -7.53 -15.97 -1.65
CA VAL A 14 -6.33 -15.66 -2.42
C VAL A 14 -5.41 -14.72 -1.66
N PRO A 15 -4.08 -14.89 -1.76
CA PRO A 15 -3.14 -14.06 -1.03
C PRO A 15 -3.11 -12.64 -1.62
N GLY A 16 -2.93 -11.66 -0.74
CA GLY A 16 -2.81 -10.24 -1.08
C GLY A 16 -1.76 -9.53 -0.24
N MET A 17 -1.17 -8.48 -0.79
CA MET A 17 -0.13 -7.66 -0.16
C MET A 17 -0.37 -6.19 -0.49
N SER A 18 -0.22 -5.31 0.51
CA SER A 18 -0.26 -3.86 0.30
C SER A 18 1.15 -3.29 0.44
N ILE A 19 1.59 -2.54 -0.57
CA ILE A 19 2.90 -1.90 -0.61
C ILE A 19 2.72 -0.38 -0.59
N PRO A 20 3.35 0.36 0.33
CA PRO A 20 3.35 1.83 0.32
C PRO A 20 3.85 2.38 -1.02
N SER A 21 3.07 3.25 -1.67
CA SER A 21 3.33 3.75 -3.03
C SER A 21 3.48 5.25 -3.14
N GLY A 22 3.33 5.99 -2.03
CA GLY A 22 3.61 7.42 -1.97
C GLY A 22 2.76 8.12 -0.93
N LEU A 23 2.73 9.44 -1.02
CA LEU A 23 1.76 10.30 -0.34
C LEU A 23 0.83 10.89 -1.40
N ALA A 24 -0.45 11.04 -1.09
CA ALA A 24 -1.39 11.71 -1.97
C ALA A 24 -1.12 13.22 -1.96
N ASP A 25 -1.03 13.83 -3.15
CA ASP A 25 -0.72 15.26 -3.28
C ASP A 25 -1.79 16.18 -2.64
N GLU A 26 -3.03 15.70 -2.53
CA GLU A 26 -4.18 16.47 -2.04
C GLU A 26 -4.17 16.68 -0.52
N ASP A 27 -3.70 15.71 0.25
CA ASP A 27 -3.78 15.73 1.71
C ASP A 27 -2.52 15.24 2.43
N GLY A 28 -1.52 14.76 1.68
CA GLY A 28 -0.28 14.23 2.20
C GLY A 28 -0.44 12.87 2.88
N LEU A 29 -1.59 12.20 2.77
CA LEU A 29 -1.81 10.90 3.41
C LEU A 29 -1.12 9.76 2.65
N PRO A 30 -0.63 8.71 3.35
CA PRO A 30 -0.03 7.56 2.70
C PRO A 30 -0.99 6.84 1.75
N ALA A 31 -0.52 6.61 0.52
CA ALA A 31 -1.16 5.76 -0.46
C ALA A 31 -0.39 4.43 -0.58
N GLY A 32 -1.11 3.37 -0.94
CA GLY A 32 -0.55 2.04 -1.17
C GLY A 32 -1.09 1.38 -2.42
N ILE A 33 -0.35 0.39 -2.95
CA ILE A 33 -0.76 -0.48 -4.04
C ILE A 33 -1.13 -1.83 -3.45
N GLN A 34 -2.34 -2.29 -3.73
CA GLN A 34 -2.80 -3.64 -3.39
C GLN A 34 -2.48 -4.60 -4.54
N ILE A 35 -1.71 -5.65 -4.23
CA ILE A 35 -1.36 -6.73 -5.15
C ILE A 35 -2.10 -7.99 -4.70
N LEU A 36 -2.73 -8.68 -5.64
CA LEU A 36 -3.34 -9.99 -5.42
C LEU A 36 -2.64 -11.02 -6.30
N ALA A 37 -2.45 -12.23 -5.78
CA ALA A 37 -1.93 -13.35 -6.54
C ALA A 37 -2.92 -14.52 -6.50
N PRO A 38 -2.83 -15.50 -7.42
CA PRO A 38 -3.63 -16.72 -7.32
C PRO A 38 -3.39 -17.45 -5.99
N ALA A 39 -4.33 -18.29 -5.57
CA ALA A 39 -4.20 -19.09 -4.35
C ALA A 39 -2.86 -19.84 -4.32
N THR A 40 -2.20 -19.85 -3.15
CA THR A 40 -0.89 -20.50 -2.91
C THR A 40 0.28 -19.95 -3.74
N LYS A 41 0.16 -18.72 -4.28
CA LYS A 41 1.20 -18.05 -5.08
C LYS A 41 1.85 -16.87 -4.36
N ASP A 42 2.10 -17.02 -3.07
CA ASP A 42 2.76 -16.03 -2.20
C ASP A 42 4.13 -15.60 -2.74
N GLU A 43 4.88 -16.52 -3.40
CA GLU A 43 6.16 -16.21 -4.03
C GLU A 43 6.06 -15.11 -5.09
N ARG A 44 4.90 -15.02 -5.76
CA ARG A 44 4.64 -13.98 -6.75
C ARG A 44 4.40 -12.63 -6.10
N LEU A 45 3.72 -12.59 -4.95
CA LEU A 45 3.56 -11.36 -4.19
C LEU A 45 4.91 -10.82 -3.76
N TYR A 46 5.78 -11.66 -3.21
CA TYR A 46 7.13 -11.24 -2.83
C TYR A 46 7.95 -10.77 -4.03
N SER A 47 7.89 -11.48 -5.16
CA SER A 47 8.63 -11.08 -6.37
C SER A 47 8.19 -9.72 -6.92
N VAL A 48 6.87 -9.50 -7.05
CA VAL A 48 6.32 -8.23 -7.55
C VAL A 48 6.49 -7.12 -6.52
N GLY A 49 6.22 -7.40 -5.24
CA GLY A 49 6.37 -6.45 -4.14
C GLY A 49 7.80 -5.96 -4.01
N ALA A 50 8.79 -6.86 -4.04
CA ALA A 50 10.21 -6.49 -3.98
C ALA A 50 10.65 -5.66 -5.20
N ALA A 51 10.18 -6.02 -6.40
CA ALA A 51 10.49 -5.23 -7.61
C ALA A 51 9.90 -3.82 -7.53
N LEU A 52 8.65 -3.70 -7.06
CA LEU A 52 7.98 -2.42 -6.86
C LEU A 52 8.69 -1.58 -5.79
N GLU A 53 8.98 -2.17 -4.62
CA GLU A 53 9.69 -1.49 -3.53
C GLU A 53 11.06 -0.97 -3.99
N ALA A 54 11.86 -1.80 -4.67
CA ALA A 54 13.18 -1.39 -5.17
C ALA A 54 13.08 -0.22 -6.15
N ALA A 55 12.12 -0.26 -7.09
CA ALA A 55 11.91 0.81 -8.04
C ALA A 55 11.47 2.12 -7.37
N LEU A 56 10.64 2.03 -6.33
CA LEU A 56 10.17 3.19 -5.58
C LEU A 56 11.28 3.80 -4.71
N VAL A 57 12.07 2.95 -4.04
CA VAL A 57 13.24 3.39 -3.25
C VAL A 57 14.28 4.08 -4.15
N ASP A 58 14.58 3.51 -5.32
CA ASP A 58 15.50 4.13 -6.29
C ASP A 58 14.97 5.49 -6.76
N ARG A 59 13.69 5.55 -7.17
CA ARG A 59 13.05 6.78 -7.63
C ARG A 59 13.05 7.88 -6.57
N TRP A 60 12.89 7.52 -5.31
CA TRP A 60 12.82 8.48 -4.22
C TRP A 60 14.17 8.74 -3.54
N GLY A 61 15.17 7.88 -3.74
CA GLY A 61 16.43 7.94 -2.99
C GLY A 61 16.29 7.49 -1.53
N GLY A 62 15.29 6.66 -1.21
CA GLY A 62 15.02 6.15 0.14
C GLY A 62 13.57 5.65 0.33
N PRO A 63 13.27 4.96 1.44
CA PRO A 63 11.92 4.49 1.77
C PRO A 63 10.92 5.64 1.94
N ILE A 64 9.66 5.43 1.53
CA ILE A 64 8.60 6.43 1.71
C ILE A 64 8.30 6.73 3.18
N LEU A 65 8.57 5.78 4.07
CA LEU A 65 8.34 5.93 5.51
C LEU A 65 9.20 7.05 6.11
N ASP A 66 10.37 7.34 5.53
CA ASP A 66 11.21 8.46 5.96
C ASP A 66 10.59 9.84 5.67
N ARG A 67 9.56 9.86 4.81
CA ARG A 67 8.86 11.06 4.35
C ARG A 67 7.40 11.09 4.81
N ALA A 68 6.91 9.98 5.36
CA ALA A 68 5.52 9.88 5.78
C ALA A 68 5.26 10.86 6.94
N PRO A 69 4.12 11.56 6.94
CA PRO A 69 3.79 12.47 8.03
C PRO A 69 3.64 11.70 9.34
N VAL A 70 4.14 12.26 10.44
CA VAL A 70 3.86 11.73 11.78
C VAL A 70 2.37 11.91 12.05
N LEU A 71 1.64 10.80 12.15
CA LEU A 71 0.21 10.84 12.42
C LEU A 71 -0.03 11.28 13.88
N GLY A 72 -0.47 12.54 14.04
CA GLY A 72 -1.05 13.10 15.26
C GLY A 72 -2.49 13.59 15.00
N ALA A 73 -3.17 14.10 16.03
CA ALA A 73 -4.61 14.45 16.06
C ALA A 73 -5.21 15.24 14.86
N ALA A 74 -4.38 15.79 13.97
CA ALA A 74 -4.79 16.45 12.73
C ALA A 74 -5.47 15.52 11.69
N ALA A 75 -5.20 14.21 11.69
CA ALA A 75 -5.87 13.28 10.77
C ALA A 75 -7.37 13.07 11.09
N ALA A 76 -7.78 13.33 12.34
CA ALA A 76 -9.18 13.18 12.77
C ALA A 76 -10.07 14.39 12.41
N ALA A 77 -9.48 15.53 12.04
CA ALA A 77 -10.21 16.80 11.87
C ALA A 77 -10.75 17.05 10.45
N LYS A 78 -10.35 16.25 9.46
CA LYS A 78 -10.78 16.42 8.05
C LYS A 78 -11.96 15.52 7.62
N GLY A 79 -12.57 14.80 8.56
CA GLY A 79 -13.65 13.84 8.30
C GLY A 79 -15.00 14.14 8.97
N ALA A 80 -15.20 15.36 9.50
CA ALA A 80 -16.48 15.80 10.09
C ALA A 80 -17.12 16.89 9.23
#